data_AF-A0A6L8A252-F1
#
_entry.id   AF-A0A6L8A252-F1
#
_cell.length_a   1.000
_cell.length_b   1.000
_cell.length_c   1.000
_cell.angle_alpha   90.00
_cell.angle_beta   90.00
_cell.angle_gamma   90.00
#
_symmetry.space_group_name_H-M   'P 1'
#
loop_
_entity.id
_entity.type
_entity.pdbx_description
1 polymer ?
#
loop_
_entity_poly.entity_id
_entity_poly.type
_entity_poly.pdbx_seq_one_letter_code
_entity_poly.pdbx_strand_id
1 'polypeptide(L)'
;MSARPSKNPITRRTFNSAVALASMAVAAPFVHTRRARARESADVIVIGAGLSGLNAAWILSEAGADVLVLEGSNRIGGRVWSADEKWVTNAGEVPIELGASQVGPSYARVLYAIDRLKLPTLDEDRTVLPFAYHLDGTLIKGSEWPDSPHNRTVGDEREVPAVQFAAAMLARLNPLKELDDWLDPRFSDHDVSIHDLLARHGVSEGGIRLAGHQSDLHGVSALRLFQEQTRGSFEQRFGGALGEDGQPLEHWPKNLAGGTVALPLAMAGQLPREVRLGQQVTAIEVEPDAVDVRTLDGGRYRARFAVAATPFTVLRDVSIWPRPPEPQFEAIRRLNYAETTRAFCRIREPFWQEDGYEPSLFSDGAVRMFWTIDNHRGEGEYRGMFVLTNAAGKQVAARPPDSAVRFLIDEMERIRPASRGRIKILRYHSWERQPLQRGCSPMFAPGQVTAFANEMILPHGRLHFAGEHTRRLDYGMEAAMEAGERAALEILDRI
;
A
#
# COMPACT_ATOMS: atom_id res chain seq x y z
N MET A 1 90.15 -2.00 19.92
CA MET A 1 91.07 -1.11 19.20
C MET A 1 90.28 0.10 18.70
N SER A 2 90.79 1.29 19.03
CA SER A 2 90.54 2.63 18.46
C SER A 2 89.16 3.32 18.59
N ALA A 3 89.17 4.32 19.48
CA ALA A 3 88.63 5.69 19.39
C ALA A 3 87.10 6.00 19.39
N ARG A 4 86.71 6.73 20.45
CA ARG A 4 85.53 7.61 20.66
C ARG A 4 85.82 9.04 20.12
N PRO A 5 84.94 10.08 20.23
CA PRO A 5 83.47 10.21 20.08
C PRO A 5 82.99 11.53 19.37
N SER A 6 81.66 11.81 19.43
CA SER A 6 80.98 13.14 19.41
C SER A 6 80.50 13.66 18.02
N LYS A 7 79.35 14.30 17.76
CA LYS A 7 78.30 15.05 18.51
C LYS A 7 76.94 14.97 17.74
N ASN A 8 75.82 15.17 18.47
CA ASN A 8 74.45 15.50 18.00
C ASN A 8 74.39 16.80 17.14
N PRO A 9 73.28 17.20 16.44
CA PRO A 9 71.87 16.83 16.60
C PRO A 9 71.01 16.65 15.31
N ILE A 10 69.76 16.26 15.56
CA ILE A 10 68.57 16.00 14.71
C ILE A 10 68.18 17.19 13.81
N THR A 11 67.68 16.95 12.57
CA THR A 11 66.53 17.73 12.04
C THR A 11 65.78 17.05 10.87
N ARG A 12 64.46 17.32 10.90
CA ARG A 12 63.32 16.90 10.07
C ARG A 12 63.45 17.09 8.54
N ARG A 13 63.04 16.08 7.76
CA ARG A 13 62.16 16.24 6.58
C ARG A 13 61.57 14.90 6.09
N THR A 14 60.23 14.79 6.16
CA THR A 14 59.29 14.16 5.19
C THR A 14 59.64 12.82 4.54
N PHE A 15 58.79 11.80 4.71
CA PHE A 15 57.69 11.48 3.76
C PHE A 15 56.81 10.32 4.29
N ASN A 16 55.55 10.34 3.87
CA ASN A 16 54.41 9.58 4.38
C ASN A 16 54.36 8.10 3.98
N SER A 17 53.64 7.28 4.76
CA SER A 17 52.51 6.38 4.37
C SER A 17 52.29 5.36 5.51
N ALA A 18 51.23 5.48 6.33
CA ALA A 18 49.89 4.88 6.17
C ALA A 18 49.89 3.37 6.50
N VAL A 19 49.07 2.76 7.36
CA VAL A 19 47.75 3.09 7.93
C VAL A 19 47.59 2.33 9.26
N ALA A 20 47.25 3.04 10.34
CA ALA A 20 46.55 2.51 11.51
C ALA A 20 45.86 3.68 12.21
N LEU A 21 44.54 3.62 12.36
CA LEU A 21 43.69 4.31 13.35
C LEU A 21 42.23 4.08 12.91
N ALA A 22 41.48 3.26 13.64
CA ALA A 22 40.76 3.61 14.87
C ALA A 22 39.50 4.43 14.58
N SER A 23 38.40 3.78 14.91
CA SER A 23 37.02 4.25 14.97
C SER A 23 36.91 5.63 15.61
N MET A 24 36.61 6.65 14.80
CA MET A 24 36.02 7.90 15.30
C MET A 24 34.57 7.95 14.85
N ALA A 25 33.67 7.64 15.77
CA ALA A 25 32.31 8.11 15.71
C ALA A 25 32.35 9.64 15.79
N VAL A 26 32.16 10.31 14.65
CA VAL A 26 31.89 11.75 14.64
C VAL A 26 30.44 11.92 15.05
N ALA A 27 30.19 12.04 16.35
CA ALA A 27 29.03 12.78 16.82
C ALA A 27 29.21 14.21 16.30
N ALA A 28 28.55 14.56 15.21
CA ALA A 28 28.51 15.94 14.76
C ALA A 28 27.87 16.76 15.90
N PRO A 29 28.56 17.78 16.45
CA PRO A 29 27.89 18.66 17.39
C PRO A 29 26.79 19.36 16.61
N PHE A 30 25.55 19.28 17.11
CA PHE A 30 24.45 20.16 16.72
C PHE A 30 24.85 21.59 17.12
N VAL A 31 25.70 22.21 16.29
CA VAL A 31 25.91 23.64 16.32
C VAL A 31 24.52 24.22 16.13
N HIS A 32 24.01 24.89 17.16
CA HIS A 32 22.85 25.77 17.07
C HIS A 32 23.21 26.89 16.09
N THR A 33 23.19 26.59 14.80
CA THR A 33 23.25 27.58 13.74
C THR A 33 22.13 28.56 14.02
N ARG A 34 22.48 29.85 14.10
CA ARG A 34 21.51 30.96 14.17
C ARG A 34 20.29 30.59 13.31
N ARG A 35 19.11 30.49 13.93
CA ARG A 35 17.84 30.10 13.28
C ARG A 35 17.73 30.82 11.94
N ALA A 36 18.03 30.15 10.84
CA ALA A 36 17.79 30.68 9.50
C ALA A 36 16.28 30.97 9.41
N ARG A 37 15.86 32.15 8.93
CA ARG A 37 14.42 32.49 8.87
C ARG A 37 13.66 31.38 8.12
N ALA A 38 12.48 31.02 8.63
CA ALA A 38 11.60 30.10 7.91
C ALA A 38 11.28 30.69 6.54
N ARG A 39 11.31 29.86 5.50
CA ARG A 39 10.94 30.22 4.13
C ARG A 39 9.47 30.63 4.04
N GLU A 40 8.62 29.91 4.77
CA GLU A 40 7.18 30.12 4.83
C GLU A 40 6.66 29.65 6.20
N SER A 41 5.58 30.27 6.69
CA SER A 41 4.88 29.86 7.91
C SER A 41 3.38 29.64 7.64
N ALA A 42 2.76 28.82 8.48
CA ALA A 42 1.34 28.45 8.44
C ALA A 42 0.85 28.11 9.86
N ASP A 43 -0.45 27.97 10.06
CA ASP A 43 -0.99 27.37 11.30
C ASP A 43 -0.67 25.87 11.35
N VAL A 44 -0.84 25.18 10.21
CA VAL A 44 -0.60 23.74 10.09
C VAL A 44 0.22 23.41 8.84
N ILE A 45 1.24 22.57 8.99
CA ILE A 45 1.93 21.93 7.86
C ILE A 45 1.43 20.49 7.70
N VAL A 46 0.94 20.14 6.53
CA VAL A 46 0.61 18.75 6.17
C VAL A 46 1.72 18.18 5.29
N ILE A 47 2.29 17.05 5.71
CA ILE A 47 3.37 16.37 5.01
C ILE A 47 2.78 15.19 4.23
N GLY A 48 2.73 15.33 2.91
CA GLY A 48 2.19 14.36 1.94
C GLY A 48 0.84 14.78 1.37
N ALA A 49 0.75 14.89 0.05
CA ALA A 49 -0.47 15.22 -0.69
C ALA A 49 -1.17 13.96 -1.25
N GLY A 50 -1.20 12.89 -0.45
CA GLY A 50 -2.14 11.77 -0.64
C GLY A 50 -3.52 12.12 -0.06
N LEU A 51 -4.52 11.24 -0.29
CA LEU A 51 -5.89 11.47 0.20
C LEU A 51 -5.96 11.85 1.68
N SER A 52 -5.19 11.18 2.54
CA SER A 52 -5.22 11.46 3.98
C SER A 52 -4.74 12.87 4.34
N GLY A 53 -3.61 13.30 3.76
CA GLY A 53 -3.10 14.64 3.99
C GLY A 53 -4.01 15.70 3.39
N LEU A 54 -4.54 15.46 2.18
CA LEU A 54 -5.47 16.39 1.54
C LEU A 54 -6.79 16.50 2.31
N ASN A 55 -7.31 15.41 2.88
CA ASN A 55 -8.52 15.45 3.70
C ASN A 55 -8.28 16.26 4.97
N ALA A 56 -7.15 16.02 5.65
CA ALA A 56 -6.76 16.80 6.83
C ALA A 56 -6.64 18.29 6.49
N ALA A 57 -5.95 18.61 5.38
CA ALA A 57 -5.74 19.98 4.93
C ALA A 57 -7.06 20.68 4.57
N TRP A 58 -7.98 19.97 3.92
CA TRP A 58 -9.27 20.50 3.52
C TRP A 58 -10.14 20.83 4.74
N ILE A 59 -10.29 19.90 5.69
CA ILE A 59 -11.06 20.14 6.94
C ILE A 59 -10.48 21.30 7.74
N LEU A 60 -9.15 21.34 7.94
CA LEU A 60 -8.49 22.41 8.66
C LEU A 60 -8.65 23.77 7.97
N SER A 61 -8.56 23.80 6.64
CA SER A 61 -8.75 25.03 5.85
C SER A 61 -10.18 25.54 5.93
N GLU A 62 -11.18 24.64 5.94
CA GLU A 62 -12.60 25.01 6.11
C GLU A 62 -12.92 25.52 7.50
N ALA A 63 -12.18 25.06 8.52
CA ALA A 63 -12.22 25.61 9.86
C ALA A 63 -11.47 26.96 9.98
N GLY A 64 -10.90 27.47 8.88
CA GLY A 64 -10.22 28.78 8.83
C GLY A 64 -8.74 28.74 9.21
N ALA A 65 -8.14 27.56 9.42
CA ALA A 65 -6.71 27.46 9.66
C ALA A 65 -5.92 27.71 8.37
N ASP A 66 -4.77 28.37 8.51
CA ASP A 66 -3.84 28.57 7.41
C ASP A 66 -2.99 27.29 7.20
N VAL A 67 -3.26 26.54 6.13
CA VAL A 67 -2.65 25.22 5.90
C VAL A 67 -1.67 25.23 4.73
N LEU A 68 -0.47 24.70 4.97
CA LEU A 68 0.54 24.45 3.93
C LEU A 68 0.74 22.95 3.72
N VAL A 69 0.54 22.46 2.49
CA VAL A 69 0.79 21.06 2.13
C VAL A 69 2.13 20.93 1.41
N LEU A 70 3.01 20.06 1.92
CA LEU A 70 4.31 19.72 1.34
C LEU A 70 4.27 18.30 0.77
N GLU A 71 4.48 18.14 -0.53
CA GLU A 71 4.51 16.86 -1.23
C GLU A 71 5.91 16.57 -1.74
N GLY A 72 6.44 15.39 -1.39
CA GLY A 72 7.81 15.02 -1.73
C GLY A 72 8.03 14.73 -3.21
N SER A 73 6.99 14.25 -3.90
CA SER A 73 7.04 13.97 -5.33
C SER A 73 6.61 15.18 -6.17
N ASN A 74 6.67 15.01 -7.50
CA ASN A 74 6.14 15.99 -8.44
C ASN A 74 4.66 15.71 -8.81
N ARG A 75 3.92 14.96 -7.97
CA ARG A 75 2.53 14.55 -8.25
C ARG A 75 1.67 14.47 -6.98
N ILE A 76 0.42 14.91 -7.11
CA ILE A 76 -0.62 14.75 -6.08
C ILE A 76 -1.26 13.36 -6.17
N GLY A 77 -1.64 12.79 -5.02
CA GLY A 77 -2.47 11.58 -4.93
C GLY A 77 -1.81 10.40 -4.24
N GLY A 78 -0.48 10.38 -4.12
CA GLY A 78 0.25 9.31 -3.43
C GLY A 78 -0.05 7.92 -4.03
N ARG A 79 -0.67 7.02 -3.25
CA ARG A 79 -1.08 5.67 -3.71
C ARG A 79 -2.35 5.66 -4.56
N VAL A 80 -3.02 6.80 -4.71
CA VAL A 80 -4.06 7.01 -5.73
C VAL A 80 -3.34 7.48 -7.00
N TRP A 81 -3.30 6.63 -8.02
CA TRP A 81 -2.54 6.88 -9.23
C TRP A 81 -3.18 6.20 -10.43
N SER A 82 -3.67 7.02 -11.35
CA SER A 82 -4.15 6.61 -12.67
C SER A 82 -3.05 6.84 -13.72
N ALA A 83 -2.82 5.85 -14.59
CA ALA A 83 -1.85 5.93 -15.67
C ALA A 83 -2.40 6.69 -16.89
N ASP A 84 -1.52 7.10 -17.80
CA ASP A 84 -1.93 7.74 -19.06
C ASP A 84 -2.55 6.72 -20.03
N GLU A 85 -2.12 5.45 -19.95
CA GLU A 85 -2.73 4.35 -20.68
C GLU A 85 -4.17 4.11 -20.18
N LYS A 86 -5.06 3.72 -21.11
CA LYS A 86 -6.49 3.55 -20.83
C LYS A 86 -7.00 2.14 -21.09
N TRP A 87 -8.00 1.78 -20.31
CA TRP A 87 -8.90 0.67 -20.56
C TRP A 87 -10.04 1.09 -21.47
N VAL A 88 -10.50 0.16 -22.31
CA VAL A 88 -11.83 0.27 -22.93
C VAL A 88 -12.83 -0.42 -22.02
N THR A 89 -13.86 0.31 -21.62
CA THR A 89 -14.97 -0.12 -20.77
C THR A 89 -16.29 -0.01 -21.52
N ASN A 90 -17.37 -0.50 -20.92
CA ASN A 90 -18.71 -0.21 -21.40
C ASN A 90 -19.05 1.28 -21.34
N ALA A 91 -18.44 2.01 -20.40
CA ALA A 91 -18.64 3.44 -20.23
C ALA A 91 -17.68 4.32 -21.07
N GLY A 92 -16.84 3.70 -21.91
CA GLY A 92 -15.84 4.40 -22.74
C GLY A 92 -14.40 4.15 -22.31
N GLU A 93 -13.48 5.05 -22.67
CA GLU A 93 -12.08 4.90 -22.28
C GLU A 93 -11.80 5.50 -20.90
N VAL A 94 -11.30 4.69 -19.97
CA VAL A 94 -10.94 5.13 -18.62
C VAL A 94 -9.45 4.88 -18.33
N PRO A 95 -8.76 5.73 -17.57
CA PRO A 95 -7.38 5.48 -17.17
C PRO A 95 -7.17 4.13 -16.49
N ILE A 96 -5.99 3.52 -16.68
CA ILE A 96 -5.57 2.34 -15.91
C ILE A 96 -5.22 2.75 -14.48
N GLU A 97 -5.93 2.21 -13.49
CA GLU A 97 -5.64 2.46 -12.08
C GLU A 97 -4.48 1.61 -11.56
N LEU A 98 -3.36 2.26 -11.23
CA LEU A 98 -2.16 1.59 -10.70
C LEU A 98 -2.28 1.24 -9.22
N GLY A 99 -3.12 1.97 -8.48
CA GLY A 99 -3.30 1.85 -7.04
C GLY A 99 -4.75 1.63 -6.65
N ALA A 100 -5.28 2.56 -5.85
CA ALA A 100 -6.71 2.59 -5.55
C ALA A 100 -7.52 2.67 -6.84
N SER A 101 -8.56 1.85 -6.97
CA SER A 101 -9.26 1.69 -8.24
C SER A 101 -10.77 1.57 -8.14
N GLN A 102 -11.33 1.46 -6.93
CA GLN A 102 -12.77 1.26 -6.68
C GLN A 102 -13.19 2.11 -5.49
N VAL A 103 -14.40 2.67 -5.59
CA VAL A 103 -15.10 3.26 -4.47
C VAL A 103 -16.23 2.31 -4.10
N GLY A 104 -16.18 1.78 -2.87
CA GLY A 104 -17.17 0.86 -2.35
C GLY A 104 -18.40 1.62 -1.81
N PRO A 105 -19.59 0.99 -1.81
CA PRO A 105 -20.84 1.58 -1.30
C PRO A 105 -20.76 2.12 0.13
N SER A 106 -19.88 1.56 0.97
CA SER A 106 -19.74 2.00 2.36
C SER A 106 -18.65 3.06 2.58
N TYR A 107 -18.00 3.56 1.52
CA TYR A 107 -16.96 4.59 1.62
C TYR A 107 -17.58 5.98 1.86
N ALA A 108 -18.15 6.21 3.04
CA ALA A 108 -18.91 7.41 3.35
C ALA A 108 -18.12 8.71 3.06
N ARG A 109 -16.85 8.80 3.48
CA ARG A 109 -16.04 10.02 3.29
C ARG A 109 -15.63 10.23 1.84
N VAL A 110 -15.24 9.16 1.15
CA VAL A 110 -14.87 9.25 -0.27
C VAL A 110 -16.09 9.64 -1.11
N LEU A 111 -17.24 9.04 -0.86
CA LEU A 111 -18.49 9.35 -1.56
C LEU A 111 -18.96 10.78 -1.30
N TYR A 112 -18.90 11.23 -0.05
CA TYR A 112 -19.19 12.61 0.32
C TYR A 112 -18.28 13.59 -0.44
N ALA A 113 -16.96 13.31 -0.51
CA ALA A 113 -16.03 14.16 -1.23
C ALA A 113 -16.30 14.17 -2.75
N ILE A 114 -16.62 13.02 -3.34
CA ILE A 114 -17.00 12.90 -4.75
C ILE A 114 -18.24 13.74 -5.07
N ASP A 115 -19.29 13.63 -4.25
CA ASP A 115 -20.54 14.38 -4.43
C ASP A 115 -20.30 15.89 -4.27
N ARG A 116 -19.62 16.30 -3.20
CA ARG A 116 -19.32 17.70 -2.91
C ARG A 116 -18.51 18.37 -4.01
N LEU A 117 -17.55 17.64 -4.58
CA LEU A 117 -16.71 18.10 -5.70
C LEU A 117 -17.36 17.88 -7.07
N LYS A 118 -18.56 17.28 -7.10
CA LYS A 118 -19.33 16.97 -8.31
C LYS A 118 -18.52 16.17 -9.34
N LEU A 119 -17.76 15.19 -8.86
CA LEU A 119 -16.90 14.38 -9.73
C LEU A 119 -17.74 13.35 -10.49
N PRO A 120 -17.55 13.21 -11.81
CA PRO A 120 -18.32 12.24 -12.60
C PRO A 120 -17.95 10.81 -12.22
N THR A 121 -18.95 10.00 -11.89
CA THR A 121 -18.80 8.58 -11.61
C THR A 121 -19.24 7.72 -12.78
N LEU A 122 -18.67 6.53 -12.88
CA LEU A 122 -19.05 5.47 -13.82
C LEU A 122 -19.39 4.20 -13.02
N ASP A 123 -20.27 3.38 -13.56
CA ASP A 123 -20.55 2.06 -12.97
C ASP A 123 -19.33 1.15 -13.04
N GLU A 124 -19.24 0.21 -12.10
CA GLU A 124 -18.25 -0.86 -12.18
C GLU A 124 -18.55 -1.79 -13.36
N ASP A 125 -17.52 -2.07 -14.16
CA ASP A 125 -17.60 -2.99 -15.29
C ASP A 125 -16.55 -4.10 -15.24
N ARG A 126 -15.87 -4.28 -14.10
CA ARG A 126 -14.91 -5.37 -13.92
C ARG A 126 -15.58 -6.62 -13.41
N THR A 127 -15.83 -7.54 -14.34
CA THR A 127 -16.16 -8.94 -14.02
C THR A 127 -14.95 -9.82 -14.28
N VAL A 128 -14.33 -10.36 -13.23
CA VAL A 128 -13.21 -11.31 -13.37
C VAL A 128 -13.78 -12.66 -13.81
N LEU A 129 -13.27 -13.19 -14.92
CA LEU A 129 -13.70 -14.47 -15.47
C LEU A 129 -13.13 -15.66 -14.68
N PRO A 130 -13.76 -16.85 -14.76
CA PRO A 130 -13.37 -18.05 -14.00
C PRO A 130 -11.90 -18.44 -14.15
N PHE A 131 -11.39 -19.18 -13.16
CA PHE A 131 -9.98 -19.56 -13.04
C PHE A 131 -9.72 -21.02 -13.40
N ALA A 132 -8.69 -21.25 -14.21
CA ALA A 132 -7.97 -22.51 -14.29
C ALA A 132 -6.79 -22.49 -13.29
N TYR A 133 -6.24 -23.65 -12.99
CA TYR A 133 -5.12 -23.80 -12.05
C TYR A 133 -3.89 -24.38 -12.75
N HIS A 134 -2.71 -23.81 -12.51
CA HIS A 134 -1.43 -24.38 -12.92
C HIS A 134 -0.57 -24.66 -11.70
N LEU A 135 -0.54 -25.93 -11.29
CA LEU A 135 0.14 -26.41 -10.09
C LEU A 135 1.04 -27.60 -10.42
N ASP A 136 2.24 -27.62 -9.85
CA ASP A 136 3.27 -28.64 -10.11
C ASP A 136 3.53 -28.87 -11.61
N GLY A 137 3.43 -27.82 -12.43
CA GLY A 137 3.61 -27.90 -13.89
C GLY A 137 2.42 -28.44 -14.69
N THR A 138 1.27 -28.67 -14.05
CA THR A 138 0.06 -29.23 -14.67
C THR A 138 -1.06 -28.20 -14.70
N LEU A 139 -1.69 -28.04 -15.86
CA LEU A 139 -2.89 -27.21 -16.04
C LEU A 139 -4.14 -28.05 -15.71
N ILE A 140 -5.02 -27.50 -14.89
CA ILE A 140 -6.17 -28.17 -14.28
C ILE A 140 -7.38 -27.26 -14.46
N LYS A 141 -8.51 -27.79 -14.93
CA LYS A 141 -9.75 -27.02 -15.02
C LYS A 141 -10.30 -26.77 -13.63
N GLY A 142 -10.99 -25.64 -13.44
CA GLY A 142 -11.65 -25.31 -12.18
C GLY A 142 -12.64 -26.39 -11.74
N SER A 143 -13.36 -26.98 -12.71
CA SER A 143 -14.31 -28.08 -12.48
C SER A 143 -13.66 -29.41 -12.07
N GLU A 144 -12.38 -29.61 -12.37
CA GLU A 144 -11.64 -30.85 -12.06
C GLU A 144 -10.87 -30.75 -10.73
N TRP A 145 -10.90 -29.58 -10.08
CA TRP A 145 -10.10 -29.29 -8.91
C TRP A 145 -10.37 -30.20 -7.69
N PRO A 146 -11.63 -30.49 -7.32
CA PRO A 146 -11.91 -31.34 -6.16
C PRO A 146 -11.33 -32.75 -6.31
N ASP A 147 -11.26 -33.28 -7.53
CA ASP A 147 -10.76 -34.63 -7.81
C ASP A 147 -9.31 -34.68 -8.29
N SER A 148 -8.69 -33.51 -8.50
CA SER A 148 -7.32 -33.44 -9.03
C SER A 148 -6.31 -34.10 -8.07
N PRO A 149 -5.34 -34.89 -8.59
CA PRO A 149 -4.25 -35.42 -7.78
C PRO A 149 -3.28 -34.32 -7.29
N HIS A 150 -3.30 -33.14 -7.92
CA HIS A 150 -2.52 -31.97 -7.51
C HIS A 150 -3.22 -31.17 -6.40
N ASN A 151 -4.51 -31.41 -6.19
CA ASN A 151 -5.19 -30.96 -4.99
C ASN A 151 -4.76 -31.88 -3.84
N ARG A 152 -3.82 -31.41 -3.01
CA ARG A 152 -3.30 -32.17 -1.86
C ARG A 152 -4.02 -31.85 -0.56
N THR A 153 -5.13 -31.09 -0.61
CA THR A 153 -5.98 -30.86 0.56
C THR A 153 -6.81 -32.12 0.86
N VAL A 154 -7.44 -32.16 2.04
CA VAL A 154 -8.14 -33.35 2.55
C VAL A 154 -9.56 -33.04 2.97
N GLY A 155 -10.45 -34.03 2.86
CA GLY A 155 -11.86 -33.88 3.21
C GLY A 155 -12.50 -32.68 2.50
N ASP A 156 -13.30 -31.91 3.24
CA ASP A 156 -14.04 -30.76 2.70
C ASP A 156 -13.14 -29.63 2.18
N GLU A 157 -11.85 -29.61 2.54
CA GLU A 157 -10.89 -28.65 1.98
C GLU A 157 -10.70 -28.84 0.47
N ARG A 158 -11.03 -30.01 -0.08
CA ARG A 158 -10.91 -30.29 -1.53
C ARG A 158 -11.90 -29.48 -2.36
N GLU A 159 -13.04 -29.14 -1.78
CA GLU A 159 -14.10 -28.36 -2.44
C GLU A 159 -13.78 -26.87 -2.51
N VAL A 160 -12.80 -26.40 -1.73
CA VAL A 160 -12.44 -24.99 -1.69
C VAL A 160 -11.60 -24.64 -2.93
N PRO A 161 -12.03 -23.69 -3.79
CA PRO A 161 -11.28 -23.26 -4.96
C PRO A 161 -9.85 -22.81 -4.58
N ALA A 162 -8.85 -23.28 -5.32
CA ALA A 162 -7.43 -23.00 -5.00
C ALA A 162 -7.15 -21.49 -4.84
N VAL A 163 -7.72 -20.66 -5.74
CA VAL A 163 -7.55 -19.20 -5.75
C VAL A 163 -8.26 -18.49 -4.57
N GLN A 164 -9.10 -19.18 -3.80
CA GLN A 164 -9.81 -18.63 -2.64
C GLN A 164 -9.37 -19.25 -1.31
N PHE A 165 -8.50 -20.27 -1.32
CA PHE A 165 -8.20 -21.09 -0.15
C PHE A 165 -7.81 -20.31 1.11
N ALA A 166 -6.80 -19.44 1.05
CA ALA A 166 -6.37 -18.63 2.18
C ALA A 166 -7.50 -17.74 2.72
N ALA A 167 -8.22 -17.06 1.83
CA ALA A 167 -9.33 -16.19 2.21
C ALA A 167 -10.48 -16.98 2.86
N ALA A 168 -10.81 -18.16 2.32
CA ALA A 168 -11.85 -19.03 2.86
C ALA A 168 -11.48 -19.55 4.26
N MET A 169 -10.22 -19.98 4.46
CA MET A 169 -9.76 -20.42 5.78
C MET A 169 -9.73 -19.28 6.80
N LEU A 170 -9.24 -18.10 6.40
CA LEU A 170 -9.26 -16.92 7.27
C LEU A 170 -10.68 -16.52 7.63
N ALA A 171 -11.61 -16.50 6.68
CA ALA A 171 -13.02 -16.18 6.94
C ALA A 171 -13.66 -17.20 7.90
N ARG A 172 -13.40 -18.50 7.72
CA ARG A 172 -13.92 -19.56 8.60
C ARG A 172 -13.42 -19.43 10.04
N LEU A 173 -12.17 -19.01 10.21
CA LEU A 173 -11.49 -18.92 11.50
C LEU A 173 -11.59 -17.54 12.16
N ASN A 174 -12.23 -16.56 11.50
CA ASN A 174 -12.28 -15.18 11.97
C ASN A 174 -13.29 -15.00 13.12
N PRO A 175 -12.83 -14.65 14.33
CA PRO A 175 -13.72 -14.45 15.48
C PRO A 175 -14.35 -13.05 15.52
N LEU A 176 -13.79 -12.08 14.78
CA LEU A 176 -14.17 -10.68 14.86
C LEU A 176 -15.59 -10.46 14.31
N LYS A 177 -16.30 -9.50 14.90
CA LYS A 177 -17.69 -9.13 14.59
C LYS A 177 -17.82 -7.64 14.26
N GLU A 178 -17.09 -6.80 14.98
CA GLU A 178 -17.05 -5.35 14.80
C GLU A 178 -15.78 -4.91 14.05
N LEU A 179 -15.83 -3.74 13.42
CA LEU A 179 -14.75 -3.24 12.57
C LEU A 179 -13.45 -2.92 13.33
N ASP A 180 -13.56 -2.57 14.61
CA ASP A 180 -12.46 -2.23 15.52
C ASP A 180 -12.05 -3.39 16.44
N ASP A 181 -12.71 -4.55 16.38
CA ASP A 181 -12.39 -5.71 17.24
C ASP A 181 -10.91 -6.12 17.15
N TRP A 182 -10.25 -5.91 16.01
CA TRP A 182 -8.83 -6.24 15.83
C TRP A 182 -7.88 -5.46 16.76
N LEU A 183 -8.36 -4.40 17.42
CA LEU A 183 -7.61 -3.59 18.39
C LEU A 183 -7.97 -3.94 19.83
N ASP A 184 -9.03 -4.72 20.05
CA ASP A 184 -9.47 -5.11 21.37
C ASP A 184 -8.55 -6.20 21.95
N PRO A 185 -8.02 -6.02 23.18
CA PRO A 185 -7.15 -7.00 23.84
C PRO A 185 -7.73 -8.42 23.91
N ARG A 186 -9.06 -8.60 23.88
CA ARG A 186 -9.73 -9.91 23.85
C ARG A 186 -9.30 -10.78 22.66
N PHE A 187 -8.86 -10.19 21.55
CA PHE A 187 -8.46 -10.91 20.35
C PHE A 187 -6.94 -10.96 20.15
N SER A 188 -6.16 -10.52 21.14
CA SER A 188 -4.68 -10.47 21.07
C SER A 188 -4.03 -11.83 20.80
N ASP A 189 -4.63 -12.93 21.24
CA ASP A 189 -4.15 -14.30 20.97
C ASP A 189 -4.16 -14.68 19.47
N HIS A 190 -4.87 -13.91 18.64
CA HIS A 190 -4.88 -14.06 17.19
C HIS A 190 -3.80 -13.21 16.48
N ASP A 191 -3.02 -12.41 17.20
CA ASP A 191 -1.87 -11.67 16.66
C ASP A 191 -0.66 -12.58 16.43
N VAL A 192 -0.89 -13.67 15.71
CA VAL A 192 0.06 -14.73 15.38
C VAL A 192 0.24 -14.82 13.87
N SER A 193 1.19 -15.62 13.41
CA SER A 193 1.36 -15.87 11.98
C SER A 193 0.14 -16.61 11.40
N ILE A 194 -0.14 -16.41 10.10
CA ILE A 194 -1.17 -17.17 9.39
C ILE A 194 -0.86 -18.66 9.48
N HIS A 195 0.42 -19.05 9.33
CA HIS A 195 0.86 -20.43 9.49
C HIS A 195 0.41 -21.00 10.84
N ASP A 196 0.72 -20.32 11.94
CA ASP A 196 0.39 -20.81 13.28
C ASP A 196 -1.12 -20.87 13.49
N LEU A 197 -1.88 -19.89 12.98
CA LEU A 197 -3.34 -19.92 13.02
C LEU A 197 -3.87 -21.18 12.32
N LEU A 198 -3.47 -21.43 11.08
CA LEU A 198 -3.96 -22.55 10.27
C LEU A 198 -3.56 -23.90 10.90
N ALA A 199 -2.31 -24.04 11.33
CA ALA A 199 -1.80 -25.26 11.95
C ALA A 199 -2.54 -25.59 13.27
N ARG A 200 -2.78 -24.58 14.12
CA ARG A 200 -3.52 -24.75 15.40
C ARG A 200 -4.98 -25.20 15.19
N HIS A 201 -5.58 -24.87 14.04
CA HIS A 201 -6.95 -25.25 13.70
C HIS A 201 -7.03 -26.50 12.80
N GLY A 202 -5.92 -27.23 12.65
CA GLY A 202 -5.90 -28.51 11.93
C GLY A 202 -6.13 -28.40 10.43
N VAL A 203 -5.86 -27.23 9.82
CA VAL A 203 -5.85 -27.12 8.35
C VAL A 203 -4.77 -28.03 7.80
N SER A 204 -5.07 -28.80 6.75
CA SER A 204 -4.14 -29.79 6.23
C SER A 204 -2.84 -29.17 5.72
N GLU A 205 -1.76 -29.94 5.70
CA GLU A 205 -0.49 -29.55 5.04
C GLU A 205 -0.71 -29.13 3.57
N GLY A 206 -1.67 -29.78 2.90
CA GLY A 206 -2.13 -29.39 1.57
C GLY A 206 -2.68 -27.97 1.52
N GLY A 207 -3.57 -27.67 2.47
CA GLY A 207 -4.20 -26.37 2.60
C GLY A 207 -3.24 -25.26 3.01
N ILE A 208 -2.36 -25.52 3.98
CA ILE A 208 -1.32 -24.57 4.41
C ILE A 208 -0.40 -24.23 3.22
N ARG A 209 0.01 -25.23 2.42
CA ARG A 209 0.80 -24.99 1.20
C ARG A 209 0.07 -24.09 0.21
N LEU A 210 -1.22 -24.35 -0.06
CA LEU A 210 -2.02 -23.52 -0.96
C LEU A 210 -2.14 -22.08 -0.45
N ALA A 211 -2.40 -21.92 0.85
CA ALA A 211 -2.47 -20.60 1.47
C ALA A 211 -1.15 -19.82 1.32
N GLY A 212 0.00 -20.49 1.36
CA GLY A 212 1.31 -19.88 1.14
C GLY A 212 1.56 -19.38 -0.27
N HIS A 213 0.79 -19.84 -1.25
CA HIS A 213 0.77 -19.21 -2.58
C HIS A 213 -0.08 -17.94 -2.61
N GLN A 214 -0.91 -17.65 -1.62
CA GLN A 214 -1.80 -16.48 -1.65
C GLN A 214 -1.40 -15.40 -0.66
N SER A 215 -0.71 -15.79 0.42
CA SER A 215 -0.37 -14.92 1.53
C SER A 215 1.02 -15.23 2.06
N ASP A 216 1.67 -14.24 2.69
CA ASP A 216 2.89 -14.46 3.45
C ASP A 216 2.53 -15.09 4.79
N LEU A 217 2.75 -16.41 4.91
CA LEU A 217 2.26 -17.18 6.05
C LEU A 217 2.94 -16.82 7.38
N HIS A 218 4.16 -16.30 7.33
CA HIS A 218 4.98 -16.07 8.51
C HIS A 218 5.18 -14.58 8.81
N GLY A 219 5.21 -13.75 7.77
CA GLY A 219 5.49 -12.31 7.88
C GLY A 219 4.28 -11.44 8.20
N VAL A 220 3.06 -12.00 8.21
CA VAL A 220 1.81 -11.25 8.42
C VAL A 220 1.01 -11.82 9.59
N SER A 221 0.47 -10.91 10.40
CA SER A 221 -0.44 -11.19 11.51
C SER A 221 -1.81 -11.64 10.99
N ALA A 222 -2.31 -12.75 11.51
CA ALA A 222 -3.65 -13.25 11.22
C ALA A 222 -4.74 -12.26 11.69
N LEU A 223 -4.57 -11.64 12.86
CA LEU A 223 -5.49 -10.62 13.38
C LEU A 223 -5.65 -9.45 12.41
N ARG A 224 -4.55 -9.03 11.77
CA ARG A 224 -4.58 -7.99 10.75
C ARG A 224 -5.38 -8.41 9.51
N LEU A 225 -5.33 -9.66 9.08
CA LEU A 225 -6.14 -10.14 7.95
C LEU A 225 -7.61 -10.40 8.35
N PHE A 226 -7.86 -10.81 9.59
CA PHE A 226 -9.21 -10.87 10.14
C PHE A 226 -9.90 -9.51 10.09
N GLN A 227 -9.19 -8.40 10.38
CA GLN A 227 -9.75 -7.06 10.18
C GLN A 227 -10.25 -6.86 8.74
N GLU A 228 -9.43 -7.19 7.73
CA GLU A 228 -9.80 -7.04 6.32
C GLU A 228 -11.00 -7.90 5.93
N GLN A 229 -11.04 -9.15 6.40
CA GLN A 229 -12.18 -10.05 6.16
C GLN A 229 -13.45 -9.53 6.81
N THR A 230 -13.36 -9.04 8.05
CA THR A 230 -14.50 -8.46 8.78
C THR A 230 -15.04 -7.27 8.00
N ARG A 231 -14.17 -6.33 7.62
CA ARG A 231 -14.57 -5.17 6.84
C ARG A 231 -15.16 -5.51 5.47
N GLY A 232 -14.60 -6.51 4.78
CA GLY A 232 -15.14 -7.03 3.52
C GLY A 232 -16.52 -7.66 3.69
N SER A 233 -16.79 -8.33 4.82
CA SER A 233 -18.12 -8.88 5.11
C SER A 233 -19.18 -7.80 5.36
N PHE A 234 -18.80 -6.66 5.97
CA PHE A 234 -19.69 -5.50 6.06
C PHE A 234 -19.97 -4.92 4.68
N GLU A 235 -18.96 -4.80 3.82
CA GLU A 235 -19.13 -4.33 2.43
C GLU A 235 -20.19 -5.15 1.68
N GLN A 236 -20.12 -6.48 1.80
CA GLN A 236 -21.08 -7.38 1.14
C GLN A 236 -22.51 -7.19 1.67
N ARG A 237 -22.67 -6.92 2.98
CA ARG A 237 -24.00 -6.62 3.56
C ARG A 237 -24.55 -5.29 3.04
N PHE A 238 -23.70 -4.26 2.91
CA PHE A 238 -24.09 -2.97 2.34
C PHE A 238 -24.37 -3.05 0.84
N GLY A 239 -23.58 -3.81 0.07
CA GLY A 239 -23.79 -4.03 -1.36
C GLY A 239 -25.06 -4.84 -1.69
N GLY A 240 -25.63 -5.55 -0.71
CA GLY A 240 -26.94 -6.19 -0.81
C GLY A 240 -28.08 -5.42 -0.12
N ALA A 241 -27.82 -4.21 0.39
CA ALA A 241 -28.84 -3.43 1.07
C ALA A 241 -29.88 -2.91 0.07
N LEU A 242 -31.15 -3.03 0.46
CA LEU A 242 -32.27 -2.52 -0.30
C LEU A 242 -32.58 -1.08 0.17
N GLY A 243 -32.93 -0.20 -0.75
CA GLY A 243 -33.53 1.10 -0.44
C GLY A 243 -34.88 0.95 0.25
N GLU A 244 -35.45 2.06 0.72
CA GLU A 244 -36.79 2.10 1.32
C GLU A 244 -37.89 1.60 0.35
N ASP A 245 -37.60 1.62 -0.95
CA ASP A 245 -38.45 1.10 -2.03
C ASP A 245 -38.28 -0.40 -2.31
N GLY A 246 -37.42 -1.09 -1.55
CA GLY A 246 -37.15 -2.52 -1.72
C GLY A 246 -36.28 -2.88 -2.93
N GLN A 247 -35.76 -1.88 -3.66
CA GLN A 247 -34.80 -2.10 -4.73
C GLN A 247 -33.37 -2.15 -4.17
N PRO A 248 -32.45 -2.92 -4.75
CA PRO A 248 -31.04 -2.80 -4.40
C PRO A 248 -30.62 -1.34 -4.52
N LEU A 249 -29.92 -0.81 -3.50
CA LEU A 249 -29.24 0.48 -3.64
C LEU A 249 -28.40 0.43 -4.93
N GLU A 250 -28.52 1.46 -5.79
CA GLU A 250 -27.98 1.49 -7.16
C GLU A 250 -26.58 0.86 -7.30
N HIS A 251 -26.32 0.25 -8.46
CA HIS A 251 -25.12 -0.53 -8.80
C HIS A 251 -23.82 0.08 -8.24
N TRP A 252 -23.25 -0.64 -7.27
CA TRP A 252 -22.03 -0.30 -6.54
C TRP A 252 -21.09 -1.52 -6.67
N PRO A 253 -19.81 -1.39 -7.06
CA PRO A 253 -18.91 -0.22 -6.94
C PRO A 253 -19.10 0.91 -7.97
N LYS A 254 -18.61 2.13 -7.68
CA LYS A 254 -18.40 3.20 -8.68
C LYS A 254 -16.93 3.43 -8.94
N ASN A 255 -16.64 3.72 -10.19
CA ASN A 255 -15.38 4.25 -10.71
C ASN A 255 -15.51 5.77 -10.90
N LEU A 256 -14.39 6.47 -11.04
CA LEU A 256 -14.37 7.88 -11.43
C LEU A 256 -14.00 7.99 -12.91
N ALA A 257 -14.75 8.80 -13.68
CA ALA A 257 -14.56 8.89 -15.13
C ALA A 257 -13.16 9.41 -15.52
N GLY A 258 -12.62 10.35 -14.74
CA GLY A 258 -11.25 10.87 -14.90
C GLY A 258 -10.17 10.00 -14.24
N GLY A 259 -10.52 8.80 -13.78
CA GLY A 259 -9.71 7.99 -12.90
C GLY A 259 -9.75 8.46 -11.44
N THR A 260 -9.33 7.60 -10.52
CA THR A 260 -9.35 7.86 -9.08
C THR A 260 -8.49 9.05 -8.68
N VAL A 261 -7.46 9.39 -9.47
CA VAL A 261 -6.61 10.57 -9.26
C VAL A 261 -7.38 11.89 -9.37
N ALA A 262 -8.53 11.91 -10.04
CA ALA A 262 -9.37 13.11 -10.12
C ALA A 262 -9.80 13.63 -8.74
N LEU A 263 -10.05 12.72 -7.78
CA LEU A 263 -10.44 13.08 -6.42
C LEU A 263 -9.37 13.88 -5.67
N PRO A 264 -8.14 13.36 -5.44
CA PRO A 264 -7.12 14.14 -4.73
C PRO A 264 -6.71 15.41 -5.50
N LEU A 265 -6.78 15.44 -6.83
CA LEU A 265 -6.54 16.66 -7.61
C LEU A 265 -7.61 17.73 -7.33
N ALA A 266 -8.88 17.34 -7.35
CA ALA A 266 -9.98 18.26 -7.06
C ALA A 266 -9.96 18.76 -5.60
N MET A 267 -9.64 17.89 -4.63
CA MET A 267 -9.43 18.27 -3.23
C MET A 267 -8.32 19.30 -3.10
N ALA A 268 -7.17 19.07 -3.74
CA ALA A 268 -6.06 20.02 -3.70
C ALA A 268 -6.43 21.39 -4.32
N GLY A 269 -7.27 21.40 -5.35
CA GLY A 269 -7.77 22.63 -5.98
C GLY A 269 -8.75 23.44 -5.11
N GLN A 270 -9.31 22.85 -4.04
CA GLN A 270 -10.12 23.60 -3.06
C GLN A 270 -9.28 24.29 -1.98
N LEU A 271 -7.99 23.95 -1.86
CA LEU A 271 -7.15 24.51 -0.81
C LEU A 271 -6.81 25.98 -1.10
N PRO A 272 -6.86 26.88 -0.09
CA PRO A 272 -6.48 28.29 -0.29
C PRO A 272 -5.01 28.48 -0.70
N ARG A 273 -4.13 27.57 -0.27
CA ARG A 273 -2.73 27.52 -0.69
C ARG A 273 -2.51 26.37 -1.67
N GLU A 274 -1.75 26.65 -2.72
CA GLU A 274 -1.28 25.59 -3.63
C GLU A 274 -0.37 24.59 -2.90
N VAL A 275 -0.54 23.31 -3.21
CA VAL A 275 0.34 22.23 -2.75
C VAL A 275 1.77 22.46 -3.26
N ARG A 276 2.76 22.41 -2.37
CA ARG A 276 4.18 22.54 -2.74
C ARG A 276 4.75 21.18 -3.12
N LEU A 277 4.91 20.95 -4.42
CA LEU A 277 5.52 19.74 -4.98
C LEU A 277 7.05 19.76 -4.87
N GLY A 278 7.67 18.58 -4.93
CA GLY A 278 9.12 18.41 -4.85
C GLY A 278 9.73 18.74 -3.48
N GLN A 279 8.90 18.89 -2.45
CA GLN A 279 9.28 19.26 -1.09
C GLN A 279 9.44 18.02 -0.21
N GLN A 280 10.45 17.20 -0.50
CA GLN A 280 10.71 15.98 0.28
C GLN A 280 11.21 16.35 1.68
N VAL A 281 10.39 16.13 2.69
CA VAL A 281 10.76 16.38 4.10
C VAL A 281 11.86 15.41 4.55
N THR A 282 12.87 15.94 5.24
CA THR A 282 14.03 15.20 5.78
C THR A 282 14.16 15.31 7.30
N ALA A 283 13.60 16.36 7.90
CA ALA A 283 13.58 16.51 9.36
C ALA A 283 12.31 17.22 9.86
N ILE A 284 11.86 16.83 11.04
CA ILE A 284 10.74 17.41 11.79
C ILE A 284 11.23 17.65 13.22
N GLU A 285 11.29 18.90 13.65
CA GLU A 285 11.63 19.29 15.02
C GLU A 285 10.37 19.80 15.72
N VAL A 286 9.91 19.07 16.73
CA VAL A 286 8.72 19.35 17.52
C VAL A 286 9.13 20.16 18.76
N GLU A 287 8.76 21.43 18.77
CA GLU A 287 8.97 22.36 19.87
C GLU A 287 7.68 22.48 20.73
N PRO A 288 7.74 23.05 21.96
CA PRO A 288 6.55 23.24 22.79
C PRO A 288 5.46 24.12 22.18
N ASP A 289 5.81 25.05 21.30
CA ASP A 289 4.92 26.05 20.70
C ASP A 289 4.82 25.96 19.15
N ALA A 290 5.63 25.12 18.51
CA ALA A 290 5.68 25.02 17.05
C ALA A 290 6.28 23.70 16.56
N VAL A 291 6.25 23.50 15.24
CA VAL A 291 6.98 22.46 14.52
C VAL A 291 7.84 23.12 13.44
N ASP A 292 9.11 22.73 13.36
CA ASP A 292 10.03 23.06 12.27
C ASP A 292 10.13 21.88 11.31
N VAL A 293 9.92 22.12 10.02
CA VAL A 293 10.00 21.10 8.97
C VAL A 293 11.07 21.51 7.96
N ARG A 294 11.99 20.59 7.67
CA ARG A 294 13.07 20.81 6.70
C ARG A 294 12.93 19.87 5.52
N THR A 295 13.24 20.37 4.34
CA THR A 295 13.14 19.64 3.07
C THR A 295 14.51 19.39 2.46
N LEU A 296 14.58 18.41 1.56
CA LEU A 296 15.81 17.96 0.90
C LEU A 296 16.48 19.08 0.09
N ASP A 297 15.72 20.02 -0.46
CA ASP A 297 16.20 21.20 -1.18
C ASP A 297 16.74 22.32 -0.26
N GLY A 298 16.78 22.09 1.06
CA GLY A 298 17.19 23.07 2.05
C GLY A 298 16.08 24.03 2.49
N GLY A 299 14.85 23.83 2.03
CA GLY A 299 13.68 24.57 2.52
C GLY A 299 13.45 24.35 4.02
N ARG A 300 12.98 25.41 4.69
CA ARG A 300 12.61 25.40 6.11
C ARG A 300 11.23 26.01 6.28
N TYR A 301 10.32 25.29 6.92
CA TYR A 301 8.92 25.66 7.11
C TYR A 301 8.59 25.59 8.59
N ARG A 302 7.77 26.51 9.11
CA ARG A 302 7.38 26.53 10.53
C ARG A 302 5.87 26.68 10.69
N ALA A 303 5.29 25.89 11.59
CA ALA A 303 3.86 25.97 11.89
C ALA A 303 3.55 25.69 13.37
N ARG A 304 2.31 25.98 13.81
CA ARG A 304 1.85 25.64 15.18
C ARG A 304 1.66 24.14 15.36
N PHE A 305 1.26 23.44 14.29
CA PHE A 305 1.07 21.99 14.27
C PHE A 305 1.58 21.40 12.95
N ALA A 306 1.82 20.10 12.93
CA ALA A 306 2.09 19.36 11.71
C ALA A 306 1.33 18.03 11.65
N VAL A 307 0.94 17.62 10.45
CA VAL A 307 0.36 16.29 10.17
C VAL A 307 1.35 15.51 9.30
N ALA A 308 1.88 14.39 9.81
CA ALA A 308 2.64 13.43 9.03
C ALA A 308 1.70 12.43 8.37
N ALA A 309 1.32 12.67 7.11
CA ALA A 309 0.44 11.81 6.31
C ALA A 309 1.21 10.91 5.31
N THR A 310 2.51 10.76 5.50
CA THR A 310 3.38 9.89 4.70
C THR A 310 3.39 8.46 5.26
N PRO A 311 3.60 7.43 4.42
CA PRO A 311 3.73 6.06 4.92
C PRO A 311 4.96 5.91 5.80
N PHE A 312 4.89 5.02 6.80
CA PHE A 312 6.00 4.76 7.74
C PHE A 312 7.28 4.22 7.08
N THR A 313 7.17 3.61 5.90
CA THR A 313 8.31 3.21 5.05
C THR A 313 9.16 4.38 4.56
N VAL A 314 8.57 5.58 4.48
CA VAL A 314 9.24 6.82 4.11
C VAL A 314 9.54 7.66 5.34
N LEU A 315 8.58 7.73 6.28
CA LEU A 315 8.74 8.51 7.51
C LEU A 315 9.92 8.02 8.36
N ARG A 316 10.28 6.74 8.30
CA ARG A 316 11.47 6.20 9.00
C ARG A 316 12.81 6.77 8.53
N ASP A 317 12.85 7.42 7.37
CA ASP A 317 14.04 8.13 6.88
C ASP A 317 14.04 9.62 7.27
N VAL A 318 12.96 10.11 7.89
CA VAL A 318 12.82 11.49 8.36
C VAL A 318 13.31 11.56 9.80
N SER A 319 14.21 12.51 10.09
CA SER A 319 14.67 12.75 11.45
C SER A 319 13.57 13.45 12.26
N ILE A 320 13.01 12.79 13.28
CA ILE A 320 12.01 13.38 14.18
C ILE A 320 12.65 13.65 15.55
N TRP A 321 12.64 14.91 16.00
CA TRP A 321 13.20 15.33 17.29
C TRP A 321 12.22 16.18 18.12
N PRO A 322 12.06 15.94 19.44
CA PRO A 322 12.55 14.79 20.18
C PRO A 322 11.98 13.49 19.61
N ARG A 323 12.65 12.36 19.90
CA ARG A 323 12.19 11.04 19.43
C ARG A 323 10.76 10.76 19.93
N PRO A 324 9.85 10.25 19.09
CA PRO A 324 8.55 9.77 19.54
C PRO A 324 8.66 8.65 20.61
N PRO A 325 7.65 8.50 21.49
CA PRO A 325 7.45 7.33 22.33
C PRO A 325 7.64 5.98 21.62
N GLU A 326 7.95 4.94 22.41
CA GLU A 326 8.37 3.63 21.89
C GLU A 326 7.38 2.99 20.91
N PRO A 327 6.06 2.92 21.17
CA PRO A 327 5.11 2.31 20.24
C PRO A 327 5.11 2.98 18.87
N GLN A 328 5.12 4.32 18.83
CA GLN A 328 5.19 5.09 17.57
C GLN A 328 6.53 4.91 16.87
N PHE A 329 7.64 4.98 17.62
CA PHE A 329 8.97 4.83 17.06
C PHE A 329 9.17 3.44 16.45
N GLU A 330 8.75 2.39 17.14
CA GLU A 330 8.84 1.02 16.63
C GLU A 330 7.89 0.77 15.46
N ALA A 331 6.68 1.34 15.48
CA ALA A 331 5.77 1.29 14.33
C ALA A 331 6.39 1.96 13.09
N ILE A 332 6.93 3.18 13.24
CA ILE A 332 7.61 3.89 12.16
C ILE A 332 8.74 3.03 11.59
N ARG A 333 9.54 2.41 12.45
CA ARG A 333 10.73 1.65 12.05
C ARG A 333 10.44 0.26 11.49
N ARG A 334 9.38 -0.42 11.96
CA ARG A 334 9.16 -1.86 11.71
C ARG A 334 7.87 -2.21 10.97
N LEU A 335 6.88 -1.32 10.88
CA LEU A 335 5.65 -1.64 10.13
C LEU A 335 6.00 -1.86 8.66
N ASN A 336 5.73 -3.05 8.15
CA ASN A 336 6.00 -3.41 6.77
C ASN A 336 4.83 -3.03 5.88
N TYR A 337 5.09 -2.96 4.57
CA TYR A 337 4.06 -2.78 3.57
C TYR A 337 4.12 -3.94 2.58
N ALA A 338 2.95 -4.37 2.10
CA ALA A 338 2.83 -5.43 1.10
C ALA A 338 3.50 -5.01 -0.21
N GLU A 339 4.27 -5.93 -0.78
CA GLU A 339 4.68 -5.79 -2.18
C GLU A 339 3.51 -6.18 -3.08
N THR A 340 3.23 -5.33 -4.06
CA THR A 340 2.24 -5.57 -5.10
C THR A 340 2.81 -5.08 -6.42
N THR A 341 3.00 -6.03 -7.33
CA THR A 341 3.35 -5.78 -8.71
C THR A 341 2.17 -6.16 -9.59
N ARG A 342 1.80 -5.28 -10.51
CA ARG A 342 0.72 -5.49 -11.48
C ARG A 342 1.22 -5.24 -12.90
N ALA A 343 0.77 -6.06 -13.83
CA ALA A 343 0.90 -5.81 -15.26
C ALA A 343 -0.49 -5.83 -15.90
N PHE A 344 -0.93 -4.67 -16.38
CA PHE A 344 -2.21 -4.45 -17.02
C PHE A 344 -2.06 -4.71 -18.51
N CYS A 345 -2.91 -5.57 -19.06
CA CYS A 345 -2.76 -6.10 -20.40
C CYS A 345 -4.06 -6.07 -21.19
N ARG A 346 -3.91 -6.05 -22.50
CA ARG A 346 -4.98 -6.24 -23.47
C ARG A 346 -4.87 -7.63 -24.05
N ILE A 347 -5.98 -8.33 -24.15
CA ILE A 347 -6.07 -9.67 -24.74
C ILE A 347 -6.83 -9.52 -26.05
N ARG A 348 -6.16 -9.74 -27.17
CA ARG A 348 -6.70 -9.46 -28.51
C ARG A 348 -7.80 -10.44 -28.92
N GLU A 349 -7.59 -11.71 -28.58
CA GLU A 349 -8.45 -12.83 -28.95
C GLU A 349 -8.57 -13.78 -27.75
N PRO A 350 -9.75 -14.40 -27.55
CA PRO A 350 -10.03 -15.28 -26.42
C PRO A 350 -9.33 -16.63 -26.58
N PHE A 351 -8.02 -16.68 -26.30
CA PHE A 351 -7.19 -17.88 -26.47
C PHE A 351 -7.70 -19.12 -25.70
N TRP A 352 -8.50 -18.92 -24.67
CA TRP A 352 -9.17 -19.99 -23.94
C TRP A 352 -10.19 -20.79 -24.76
N GLN A 353 -10.75 -20.21 -25.83
CA GLN A 353 -11.62 -20.94 -26.74
C GLN A 353 -10.85 -22.00 -27.54
N GLU A 354 -9.54 -21.82 -27.71
CA GLU A 354 -8.67 -22.76 -28.43
C GLU A 354 -8.17 -23.89 -27.52
N ASP A 355 -7.72 -23.57 -26.30
CA ASP A 355 -7.15 -24.57 -25.39
C ASP A 355 -8.18 -25.23 -24.45
N GLY A 356 -9.39 -24.69 -24.34
CA GLY A 356 -10.50 -25.27 -23.58
C GLY A 356 -10.41 -25.15 -22.06
N TYR A 357 -9.57 -24.25 -21.53
CA TYR A 357 -9.45 -23.93 -20.10
C TYR A 357 -10.12 -22.60 -19.76
N GLU A 358 -10.42 -22.36 -18.49
CA GLU A 358 -11.01 -21.10 -18.05
C GLU A 358 -10.11 -19.88 -18.34
N PRO A 359 -10.65 -18.67 -18.53
CA PRO A 359 -9.88 -17.51 -19.02
C PRO A 359 -8.82 -16.97 -18.05
N SER A 360 -9.08 -17.04 -16.74
CA SER A 360 -8.15 -16.60 -15.69
C SER A 360 -7.26 -17.76 -15.24
N LEU A 361 -6.16 -17.45 -14.56
CA LEU A 361 -5.19 -18.45 -14.09
C LEU A 361 -4.74 -18.16 -12.67
N PHE A 362 -4.72 -19.18 -11.83
CA PHE A 362 -3.96 -19.20 -10.58
C PHE A 362 -2.81 -20.20 -10.70
N SER A 363 -1.62 -19.82 -10.24
CA SER A 363 -0.41 -20.64 -10.35
C SER A 363 0.47 -20.58 -9.10
N ASP A 364 1.12 -21.70 -8.78
CA ASP A 364 2.20 -21.76 -7.80
C ASP A 364 3.52 -21.14 -8.31
N GLY A 365 3.65 -20.93 -9.62
CA GLY A 365 4.79 -20.29 -10.28
C GLY A 365 4.75 -18.75 -10.30
N ALA A 366 5.55 -18.16 -11.18
CA ALA A 366 5.82 -16.72 -11.18
C ALA A 366 4.66 -15.85 -11.68
N VAL A 367 3.77 -16.38 -12.53
CA VAL A 367 2.55 -15.67 -12.99
C VAL A 367 1.59 -15.44 -11.83
N ARG A 368 1.61 -16.31 -10.82
CA ARG A 368 0.81 -16.31 -9.57
C ARG A 368 -0.71 -16.17 -9.76
N MET A 369 -1.17 -15.01 -10.22
CA MET A 369 -2.55 -14.77 -10.63
C MET A 369 -2.57 -13.97 -11.93
N PHE A 370 -3.35 -14.44 -12.89
CA PHE A 370 -3.71 -13.71 -14.10
C PHE A 370 -5.23 -13.62 -14.16
N TRP A 371 -5.75 -12.40 -14.13
CA TRP A 371 -7.19 -12.11 -14.20
C TRP A 371 -7.53 -11.72 -15.62
N THR A 372 -8.39 -12.48 -16.27
CA THR A 372 -9.11 -12.02 -17.46
C THR A 372 -10.37 -11.32 -16.99
N ILE A 373 -10.61 -10.11 -17.49
CA ILE A 373 -11.75 -9.28 -17.13
C ILE A 373 -12.66 -9.18 -18.35
N ASP A 374 -13.95 -9.46 -18.13
CA ASP A 374 -14.99 -9.41 -19.15
C ASP A 374 -15.05 -8.03 -19.82
N ASN A 375 -15.27 -8.03 -21.12
CA ASN A 375 -15.43 -6.81 -21.90
C ASN A 375 -16.90 -6.37 -22.02
N HIS A 376 -17.82 -7.19 -21.54
CA HIS A 376 -19.27 -7.04 -21.53
C HIS A 376 -19.89 -6.74 -22.91
N ARG A 377 -19.19 -7.13 -23.97
CA ARG A 377 -19.59 -6.96 -25.37
C ARG A 377 -19.76 -8.28 -26.09
N GLY A 378 -19.21 -9.38 -25.56
CA GLY A 378 -19.23 -10.71 -26.18
C GLY A 378 -18.29 -10.86 -27.39
N GLU A 379 -17.84 -9.74 -27.96
CA GLU A 379 -16.87 -9.65 -29.05
C GLU A 379 -15.79 -8.61 -28.73
N GLY A 380 -14.66 -8.68 -29.45
CA GLY A 380 -13.56 -7.74 -29.31
C GLY A 380 -12.54 -8.10 -28.22
N GLU A 381 -11.68 -7.13 -27.90
CA GLU A 381 -10.56 -7.35 -26.99
C GLU A 381 -11.03 -7.41 -25.53
N TYR A 382 -10.36 -8.24 -24.73
CA TYR A 382 -10.57 -8.36 -23.29
C TYR A 382 -9.49 -7.59 -22.53
N ARG A 383 -9.80 -7.28 -21.27
CA ARG A 383 -8.83 -6.73 -20.32
C ARG A 383 -8.18 -7.88 -19.55
N GLY A 384 -6.90 -7.75 -19.26
CA GLY A 384 -6.11 -8.75 -18.55
C GLY A 384 -5.26 -8.11 -17.46
N MET A 385 -4.97 -8.80 -16.37
CA MET A 385 -4.09 -8.30 -15.34
C MET A 385 -3.30 -9.42 -14.67
N PHE A 386 -1.97 -9.31 -14.70
CA PHE A 386 -1.11 -10.05 -13.78
C PHE A 386 -1.17 -9.40 -12.40
N VAL A 387 -1.45 -10.19 -11.36
CA VAL A 387 -1.54 -9.75 -9.96
C VAL A 387 -0.53 -10.54 -9.13
N LEU A 388 0.57 -9.88 -8.79
CA LEU A 388 1.69 -10.48 -8.08
C LEU A 388 1.83 -9.82 -6.72
N THR A 389 1.78 -10.62 -5.66
CA THR A 389 1.92 -10.13 -4.29
C THR A 389 3.14 -10.76 -3.63
N ASN A 390 3.70 -10.05 -2.65
CA ASN A 390 4.74 -10.56 -1.74
C ASN A 390 5.91 -11.21 -2.50
N ALA A 391 6.24 -12.47 -2.21
CA ALA A 391 7.37 -13.17 -2.80
C ALA A 391 7.34 -13.22 -4.34
N ALA A 392 6.17 -13.45 -4.95
CA ALA A 392 6.04 -13.48 -6.41
C ALA A 392 6.26 -12.09 -7.01
N GLY A 393 5.69 -11.05 -6.38
CA GLY A 393 5.92 -9.66 -6.76
C GLY A 393 7.40 -9.29 -6.69
N LYS A 394 8.07 -9.58 -5.57
CA LYS A 394 9.51 -9.35 -5.36
C LYS A 394 10.36 -10.05 -6.40
N GLN A 395 10.08 -11.33 -6.66
CA GLN A 395 10.82 -12.11 -7.65
C GLN A 395 10.75 -11.46 -9.02
N VAL A 396 9.57 -11.02 -9.46
CA VAL A 396 9.39 -10.37 -10.77
C VAL A 396 9.99 -8.96 -10.77
N ALA A 397 9.75 -8.18 -9.72
CA ALA A 397 10.21 -6.79 -9.58
C ALA A 397 11.74 -6.64 -9.47
N ALA A 398 12.46 -7.70 -9.10
CA ALA A 398 13.93 -7.76 -9.14
C ALA A 398 14.50 -7.61 -10.55
N ARG A 399 13.69 -7.74 -11.60
CA ARG A 399 14.09 -7.51 -13.00
C ARG A 399 13.89 -6.04 -13.39
N PRO A 400 14.66 -5.52 -14.37
CA PRO A 400 14.31 -4.28 -15.07
C PRO A 400 12.89 -4.39 -15.67
N PRO A 401 12.09 -3.29 -15.72
CA PRO A 401 10.68 -3.35 -16.12
C PRO A 401 10.43 -4.07 -17.46
N ASP A 402 11.17 -3.75 -18.51
CA ASP A 402 11.01 -4.40 -19.82
C ASP A 402 11.31 -5.91 -19.76
N SER A 403 12.25 -6.31 -18.91
CA SER A 403 12.59 -7.71 -18.72
C SER A 403 11.56 -8.44 -17.86
N ALA A 404 10.90 -7.75 -16.94
CA ALA A 404 9.77 -8.27 -16.17
C ALA A 404 8.55 -8.49 -17.07
N VAL A 405 8.24 -7.52 -17.94
CA VAL A 405 7.17 -7.61 -18.94
C VAL A 405 7.37 -8.80 -19.86
N ARG A 406 8.56 -8.95 -20.46
CA ARG A 406 8.87 -10.10 -21.31
C ARG A 406 8.73 -11.42 -20.55
N PHE A 407 9.32 -11.49 -19.35
CA PHE A 407 9.25 -12.69 -18.50
C PHE A 407 7.81 -13.12 -18.19
N LEU A 408 6.89 -12.18 -17.90
CA LEU A 408 5.48 -12.51 -17.64
C LEU A 408 4.76 -13.04 -18.87
N ILE A 409 5.05 -12.47 -20.05
CA ILE A 409 4.50 -12.96 -21.33
C ILE A 409 5.04 -14.36 -21.62
N ASP A 410 6.36 -14.55 -21.53
CA ASP A 410 7.02 -15.83 -21.80
C ASP A 410 6.49 -16.94 -20.87
N GLU A 411 6.32 -16.65 -19.58
CA GLU A 411 5.74 -17.61 -18.63
C GLU A 411 4.28 -17.92 -18.93
N MET A 412 3.48 -16.92 -19.33
CA MET A 412 2.09 -17.15 -19.71
C MET A 412 2.01 -18.00 -20.99
N GLU A 413 2.84 -17.73 -22.00
CA GLU A 413 2.92 -18.51 -23.24
C GLU A 413 3.50 -19.92 -23.02
N ARG A 414 4.33 -20.11 -21.99
CA ARG A 414 4.80 -21.43 -21.56
C ARG A 414 3.68 -22.23 -20.91
N ILE A 415 2.90 -21.62 -20.03
CA ILE A 415 1.79 -22.27 -19.32
C ILE A 415 0.62 -22.53 -20.27
N ARG A 416 0.29 -21.56 -21.14
CA ARG A 416 -0.79 -21.64 -22.13
C ARG A 416 -0.27 -21.24 -23.50
N PRO A 417 0.25 -22.18 -24.31
CA PRO A 417 0.76 -21.90 -25.65
C PRO A 417 -0.22 -21.18 -26.58
N ALA A 418 -1.53 -21.35 -26.37
CA ALA A 418 -2.57 -20.64 -27.09
C ALA A 418 -2.54 -19.12 -26.84
N SER A 419 -1.94 -18.60 -25.77
CA SER A 419 -1.86 -17.15 -25.52
C SER A 419 -0.83 -16.42 -26.39
N ARG A 420 -0.04 -17.15 -27.21
CA ARG A 420 1.07 -16.60 -28.00
C ARG A 420 0.65 -15.44 -28.88
N GLY A 421 1.30 -14.29 -28.70
CA GLY A 421 1.03 -13.07 -29.47
C GLY A 421 -0.35 -12.43 -29.23
N ARG A 422 -1.17 -12.95 -28.32
CA ARG A 422 -2.52 -12.45 -28.01
C ARG A 422 -2.57 -11.54 -26.80
N ILE A 423 -1.58 -11.59 -25.92
CA ILE A 423 -1.46 -10.73 -24.74
C ILE A 423 -0.49 -9.58 -25.02
N LYS A 424 -0.94 -8.34 -24.82
CA LYS A 424 -0.10 -7.14 -24.85
C LYS A 424 -0.16 -6.45 -23.50
N ILE A 425 0.94 -6.41 -22.75
CA ILE A 425 1.03 -5.59 -21.53
C ILE A 425 1.07 -4.11 -21.93
N LEU A 426 0.10 -3.34 -21.44
CA LEU A 426 -0.02 -1.90 -21.63
C LEU A 426 0.80 -1.16 -20.58
N ARG A 427 0.77 -1.63 -19.33
CA ARG A 427 1.40 -0.97 -18.20
C ARG A 427 1.91 -1.96 -17.17
N TYR A 428 3.12 -1.76 -16.67
CA TYR A 428 3.72 -2.51 -15.57
C TYR A 428 4.02 -1.59 -14.40
N HIS A 429 3.67 -1.99 -13.18
CA HIS A 429 3.88 -1.19 -11.98
C HIS A 429 4.21 -2.06 -10.77
N SER A 430 5.26 -1.70 -10.02
CA SER A 430 5.62 -2.29 -8.73
C SER A 430 5.60 -1.18 -7.67
N TRP A 431 4.85 -1.41 -6.59
CA TRP A 431 4.71 -0.45 -5.49
C TRP A 431 5.93 -0.40 -4.57
N GLU A 432 6.64 -1.51 -4.34
CA GLU A 432 7.89 -1.54 -3.56
C GLU A 432 9.00 -0.70 -4.23
N ARG A 433 9.00 -0.61 -5.56
CA ARG A 433 9.97 0.21 -6.31
C ARG A 433 9.66 1.71 -6.31
N GLN A 434 8.51 2.15 -5.78
CA GLN A 434 8.17 3.57 -5.70
C GLN A 434 8.93 4.22 -4.53
N PRO A 435 9.88 5.14 -4.77
CA PRO A 435 10.80 5.61 -3.72
C PRO A 435 10.12 6.24 -2.51
N LEU A 436 8.98 6.90 -2.73
CA LEU A 436 8.18 7.60 -1.73
C LEU A 436 6.94 6.82 -1.28
N GLN A 437 6.90 5.50 -1.52
CA GLN A 437 5.83 4.61 -1.01
C GLN A 437 6.39 3.29 -0.46
N ARG A 438 7.24 2.61 -1.25
CA ARG A 438 7.93 1.35 -0.88
C ARG A 438 6.97 0.25 -0.42
N GLY A 439 5.83 0.14 -1.12
CA GLY A 439 4.78 -0.85 -0.84
C GLY A 439 3.37 -0.27 -1.03
N CYS A 440 2.38 -1.15 -1.08
CA CYS A 440 1.01 -0.79 -1.44
C CYS A 440 0.11 -0.58 -0.20
N SER A 441 0.19 -1.46 0.79
CA SER A 441 -0.67 -1.41 2.00
C SER A 441 0.09 -1.88 3.24
N PRO A 442 -0.23 -1.38 4.44
CA PRO A 442 0.41 -1.75 5.68
C PRO A 442 0.12 -3.22 6.04
N MET A 443 1.18 -3.95 6.37
CA MET A 443 1.15 -5.34 6.78
C MET A 443 1.85 -5.48 8.14
N PHE A 444 1.05 -5.67 9.18
CA PHE A 444 1.55 -5.95 10.53
C PHE A 444 2.10 -7.38 10.57
N ALA A 445 3.32 -7.53 11.05
CA ALA A 445 3.88 -8.84 11.38
C ALA A 445 3.25 -9.39 12.67
N PRO A 446 3.36 -10.70 12.94
CA PRO A 446 2.88 -11.29 14.19
C PRO A 446 3.42 -10.55 15.42
N GLY A 447 2.54 -10.26 16.37
CA GLY A 447 2.82 -9.48 17.59
C GLY A 447 2.87 -7.96 17.40
N GLN A 448 2.81 -7.45 16.17
CA GLN A 448 2.88 -5.99 15.94
C GLN A 448 1.55 -5.28 16.18
N VAL A 449 0.42 -5.96 15.99
CA VAL A 449 -0.90 -5.34 16.24
C VAL A 449 -1.00 -4.98 17.72
N THR A 450 -0.73 -5.96 18.57
CA THR A 450 -0.72 -5.82 20.04
C THR A 450 0.39 -4.89 20.54
N ALA A 451 1.56 -4.87 19.90
CA ALA A 451 2.68 -4.04 20.33
C ALA A 451 2.47 -2.53 20.12
N PHE A 452 1.81 -2.12 19.03
CA PHE A 452 1.75 -0.70 18.71
C PHE A 452 0.53 -0.21 17.92
N ALA A 453 -0.37 -1.05 17.40
CA ALA A 453 -1.48 -0.56 16.57
C ALA A 453 -2.39 0.42 17.33
N ASN A 454 -2.60 0.21 18.63
CA ASN A 454 -3.38 1.12 19.48
C ASN A 454 -2.69 2.48 19.71
N GLU A 455 -1.38 2.52 19.86
CA GLU A 455 -0.69 3.73 20.33
C GLU A 455 0.06 4.49 19.22
N MET A 456 0.36 3.84 18.10
CA MET A 456 1.17 4.43 17.02
C MET A 456 0.53 5.66 16.36
N ILE A 457 -0.76 5.90 16.57
CA ILE A 457 -1.50 7.02 15.96
C ILE A 457 -1.56 8.26 16.86
N LEU A 458 -1.19 8.13 18.13
CA LEU A 458 -1.33 9.21 19.11
C LEU A 458 -0.51 10.44 18.69
N PRO A 459 -0.87 11.67 19.07
CA PRO A 459 -0.03 12.83 18.81
C PRO A 459 1.31 12.77 19.56
N HIS A 460 2.39 13.22 18.92
CA HIS A 460 3.68 13.47 19.55
C HIS A 460 3.90 14.99 19.69
N GLY A 461 3.47 15.55 20.82
CA GLY A 461 3.53 16.99 21.05
C GLY A 461 2.61 17.76 20.09
N ARG A 462 3.18 18.42 19.08
CA ARG A 462 2.45 19.17 18.02
C ARG A 462 2.47 18.46 16.66
N LEU A 463 3.05 17.26 16.60
CA LEU A 463 3.03 16.39 15.43
C LEU A 463 1.91 15.36 15.57
N HIS A 464 1.01 15.33 14.61
CA HIS A 464 -0.06 14.35 14.50
C HIS A 464 0.27 13.39 13.34
N PHE A 465 -0.01 12.10 13.50
CA PHE A 465 0.21 11.11 12.43
C PHE A 465 -1.09 10.88 11.67
N ALA A 466 -1.04 10.67 10.37
CA ALA A 466 -2.19 10.32 9.54
C ALA A 466 -1.74 9.35 8.44
N GLY A 467 -2.61 9.08 7.48
CA GLY A 467 -2.39 8.10 6.42
C GLY A 467 -3.07 6.77 6.72
N GLU A 468 -3.42 6.04 5.66
CA GLU A 468 -4.20 4.79 5.74
C GLU A 468 -3.64 3.72 6.69
N HIS A 469 -2.36 3.77 7.04
CA HIS A 469 -1.77 2.86 8.02
C HIS A 469 -2.20 3.14 9.46
N THR A 470 -2.71 4.33 9.76
CA THR A 470 -3.24 4.75 11.06
C THR A 470 -4.74 4.45 11.24
N ARG A 471 -5.30 3.62 10.37
CA ARG A 471 -6.74 3.26 10.33
C ARG A 471 -7.22 2.56 11.60
N ARG A 472 -8.52 2.72 11.91
CA ARG A 472 -9.22 1.94 12.94
C ARG A 472 -10.28 1.03 12.33
N LEU A 473 -11.10 1.56 11.44
CA LEU A 473 -12.32 0.89 10.97
C LEU A 473 -12.18 0.38 9.53
N ASP A 474 -11.70 1.25 8.65
CA ASP A 474 -11.73 1.02 7.21
C ASP A 474 -10.38 0.52 6.66
N TYR A 475 -10.36 0.21 5.36
CA TYR A 475 -9.14 0.07 4.57
C TYR A 475 -9.18 0.94 3.32
N GLY A 476 -8.06 1.04 2.60
CA GLY A 476 -8.01 1.69 1.29
C GLY A 476 -8.20 3.20 1.35
N MET A 477 -8.99 3.75 0.41
CA MET A 477 -9.20 5.20 0.31
C MET A 477 -10.00 5.74 1.49
N GLU A 478 -11.02 5.01 1.95
CA GLU A 478 -11.84 5.42 3.09
C GLU A 478 -11.00 5.56 4.37
N ALA A 479 -10.13 4.58 4.64
CA ALA A 479 -9.17 4.65 5.75
C ALA A 479 -8.20 5.85 5.64
N ALA A 480 -7.80 6.24 4.44
CA ALA A 480 -6.98 7.43 4.26
C ALA A 480 -7.77 8.69 4.68
N MET A 481 -9.03 8.79 4.26
CA MET A 481 -9.91 9.90 4.63
C MET A 481 -10.18 9.91 6.14
N GLU A 482 -10.52 8.76 6.74
CA GLU A 482 -10.70 8.55 8.19
C GLU A 482 -9.49 9.06 8.99
N ALA A 483 -8.30 8.62 8.61
CA ALA A 483 -7.06 9.01 9.29
C ALA A 483 -6.77 10.51 9.20
N GLY A 484 -7.09 11.13 8.05
CA GLY A 484 -6.90 12.56 7.82
C GLY A 484 -7.89 13.40 8.61
N GLU A 485 -9.15 12.98 8.63
CA GLU A 485 -10.22 13.59 9.43
C GLU A 485 -9.87 13.56 10.92
N ARG A 486 -9.51 12.40 11.46
CA ARG A 486 -9.08 12.29 12.87
C ARG A 486 -7.93 13.25 13.19
N ALA A 487 -6.87 13.28 12.37
CA ALA A 487 -5.74 14.17 12.62
C ALA A 487 -6.11 15.65 12.58
N ALA A 488 -7.04 16.04 11.70
CA ALA A 488 -7.57 17.40 11.68
C ALA A 488 -8.36 17.73 12.95
N LEU A 489 -9.27 16.85 13.38
CA LEU A 489 -10.08 17.03 14.58
C LEU A 489 -9.21 17.14 15.84
N GLU A 490 -8.19 16.29 15.98
CA GLU A 490 -7.23 16.36 17.09
C GLU A 490 -6.48 17.70 17.16
N ILE A 491 -6.27 18.37 16.03
CA ILE A 491 -5.66 19.69 15.96
C ILE A 491 -6.69 20.77 16.30
N LEU A 492 -7.91 20.68 15.75
CA LEU A 492 -8.98 21.64 16.02
C LEU A 492 -9.37 21.71 17.49
N ASP A 493 -9.33 20.58 18.20
CA ASP A 493 -9.55 20.52 19.66
C ASP A 493 -8.48 21.30 20.47
N ARG A 494 -7.40 21.75 19.80
CA ARG A 494 -6.24 22.42 20.41
C ARG A 494 -5.98 23.83 19.87
N ILE A 495 -6.82 24.33 18.96
CA ILE A 495 -6.62 25.65 18.31
C ILE A 495 -7.39 26.76 19.02
#